data_AF-A0A917EGB9-F1
#
_entry.id   AF-A0A917EGB9-F1
#
_cell.length_a   1.000
_cell.length_b   1.000
_cell.length_c   1.000
_cell.angle_alpha   90.00
_cell.angle_beta   90.00
_cell.angle_gamma   90.00
#
_symmetry.space_group_name_H-M   'P 1'
#
loop_
_entity.id
_entity.type
_entity.pdbx_description
1 polymer ?
#
loop_
_entity_poly.entity_id
_entity_poly.type
_entity_poly.pdbx_seq_one_letter_code
_entity_poly.pdbx_strand_id
1 'polypeptide(L)'
;MSDLRTSVVAALQRMELPDGGTLVSRDMIRALSAENGVVRFVIEAPSPEMARQMSTLRQIVENAVRALPGVSEVSVVLTAHQQERPPQIKVGGHPTPQAGPMKPSGVDRILAIASGKGGVGKSTVSSNLAVALAKQGRRVGLLDADIYGPSQPRMMGASGRPASADGKIIEPLRAHGVTLMSIGFMMEEGKAVVWRGPMLMGALQQMLGQVNWGELDVLIVDLPPGTGDVQLTLCQRSEVTGALVVSTPQDVALIDARKAIDMFATLKTPVLGLIENMSMFVCPSCGAEHAIFGHGGVKAEAERMGVPLLAQLPIDLDTRLGGDAGTPVAAGDGPMAEAYARLAEGLVRGGLA
;
A
#
# COMPACT_ATOMS: atom_id res chain seq x y z
N MET A 1 -52.25 -11.04 -24.66
CA MET A 1 -51.10 -10.70 -23.79
C MET A 1 -49.96 -9.95 -24.51
N SER A 2 -49.84 -9.96 -25.85
CA SER A 2 -48.78 -9.21 -26.57
C SER A 2 -49.12 -7.75 -26.91
N ASP A 3 -50.38 -7.33 -26.81
CA ASP A 3 -50.84 -6.04 -27.36
C ASP A 3 -50.51 -4.84 -26.45
N LEU A 4 -50.63 -5.02 -25.13
CA LEU A 4 -50.37 -3.98 -24.14
C LEU A 4 -48.89 -3.58 -24.09
N ARG A 5 -47.98 -4.56 -24.02
CA ARG A 5 -46.52 -4.31 -24.03
C ARG A 5 -46.09 -3.58 -25.31
N THR A 6 -46.65 -3.95 -26.45
CA THR A 6 -46.36 -3.32 -27.74
C THR A 6 -46.83 -1.87 -27.77
N SER A 7 -48.02 -1.60 -27.22
CA SER A 7 -48.57 -0.25 -27.10
C SER A 7 -47.75 0.64 -26.15
N VAL A 8 -47.26 0.08 -25.04
CA VAL A 8 -46.36 0.78 -24.11
C VAL A 8 -45.03 1.13 -24.79
N VAL A 9 -44.40 0.18 -25.50
CA VAL A 9 -43.15 0.46 -26.23
C VAL A 9 -43.37 1.54 -27.30
N ALA A 10 -44.46 1.47 -28.05
CA ALA A 10 -44.80 2.47 -29.06
C ALA A 10 -45.03 3.88 -28.46
N ALA A 11 -45.62 3.97 -27.26
CA ALA A 11 -45.77 5.23 -26.55
C ALA A 11 -44.41 5.78 -26.09
N LEU A 12 -43.54 4.94 -25.52
CA LEU A 12 -42.19 5.34 -25.08
C LEU A 12 -41.29 5.77 -26.23
N GLN A 13 -41.46 5.20 -27.42
CA GLN A 13 -40.73 5.59 -28.64
C GLN A 13 -41.06 7.01 -29.13
N ARG A 14 -42.18 7.60 -28.69
CA ARG A 14 -42.58 8.97 -29.05
C ARG A 14 -42.18 10.00 -28.00
N MET A 15 -41.58 9.58 -26.88
CA MET A 15 -41.18 10.47 -25.80
C MET A 15 -39.81 11.06 -26.11
N GLU A 16 -39.81 12.30 -26.61
CA GLU A 16 -38.60 13.03 -26.95
C GLU A 16 -37.86 13.53 -25.70
N LEU A 17 -36.53 13.51 -25.77
CA LEU A 17 -35.64 14.02 -24.75
C LEU A 17 -35.24 15.47 -25.06
N PRO A 18 -34.99 16.32 -24.04
CA PRO A 18 -34.59 17.72 -24.23
C PRO A 18 -33.30 17.92 -25.07
N ASP A 19 -32.43 16.91 -25.12
CA ASP A 19 -31.17 16.89 -25.87
C ASP A 19 -31.27 16.15 -27.22
N GLY A 20 -32.49 15.78 -27.65
CA GLY A 20 -32.78 15.09 -28.90
C GLY A 20 -32.77 13.56 -28.81
N GLY A 21 -33.61 12.89 -29.62
CA GLY A 21 -33.84 11.43 -29.55
C GLY A 21 -34.92 11.04 -28.54
N THR A 22 -35.12 9.75 -28.31
CA THR A 22 -36.18 9.23 -27.42
C THR A 22 -35.61 8.31 -26.34
N LEU A 23 -36.41 8.05 -25.30
CA LEU A 23 -36.03 7.12 -24.21
C LEU A 23 -35.62 5.73 -24.73
N VAL A 24 -36.26 5.27 -25.80
CA VAL A 24 -35.97 3.97 -26.42
C VAL A 24 -34.72 4.04 -27.31
N SER A 25 -34.55 5.10 -28.10
CA SER A 25 -33.37 5.24 -28.96
C SER A 25 -32.07 5.43 -28.17
N ARG A 26 -32.16 5.93 -26.94
CA ARG A 26 -31.03 6.09 -26.00
C ARG A 26 -30.82 4.89 -25.07
N ASP A 27 -31.55 3.79 -25.27
CA ASP A 27 -31.48 2.57 -24.44
C ASP A 27 -31.66 2.82 -22.93
N MET A 28 -32.56 3.74 -22.57
CA MET A 28 -32.75 4.20 -21.17
C MET A 28 -33.81 3.42 -20.41
N ILE A 29 -34.43 2.40 -21.01
CA ILE A 29 -35.51 1.63 -20.39
C ILE A 29 -34.99 0.28 -19.91
N ARG A 30 -35.13 -0.01 -18.62
CA ARG A 30 -34.81 -1.30 -18.01
C ARG A 30 -36.05 -1.94 -17.40
N ALA A 31 -36.04 -3.27 -17.34
CA ALA A 31 -37.03 -4.08 -16.64
C ALA A 31 -38.50 -3.74 -17.00
N LEU A 32 -38.80 -3.51 -18.27
CA LEU A 32 -40.16 -3.24 -18.74
C LEU A 32 -41.04 -4.50 -18.63
N SER A 33 -42.05 -4.45 -17.76
CA SER A 33 -43.11 -5.43 -17.58
C SER A 33 -44.48 -4.76 -17.77
N ALA A 34 -45.39 -5.46 -18.46
CA ALA A 34 -46.75 -5.00 -18.72
C ALA A 34 -47.69 -6.21 -18.68
N GLU A 35 -48.27 -6.47 -17.50
CA GLU A 35 -49.09 -7.66 -17.23
C GLU A 35 -50.35 -7.27 -16.43
N ASN A 36 -51.50 -7.85 -16.80
CA ASN A 36 -52.79 -7.64 -16.11
C ASN A 36 -53.15 -6.16 -15.86
N GLY A 37 -52.79 -5.28 -16.81
CA GLY A 37 -53.02 -3.84 -16.72
C GLY A 37 -52.04 -3.06 -15.84
N VAL A 38 -51.06 -3.73 -15.23
CA VAL A 38 -50.00 -3.11 -14.45
C VAL A 38 -48.75 -2.95 -15.33
N VAL A 39 -48.24 -1.72 -15.44
CA VAL A 39 -47.02 -1.42 -16.20
C VAL A 39 -45.92 -0.94 -15.26
N ARG A 40 -44.76 -1.60 -15.31
CA ARG A 40 -43.59 -1.26 -14.49
C ARG A 40 -42.34 -1.19 -15.36
N PHE A 41 -41.53 -0.16 -15.16
CA PHE A 41 -40.23 -0.04 -15.79
C PHE A 41 -39.35 0.97 -15.07
N VAL A 42 -38.06 0.88 -15.33
CA VAL A 42 -37.04 1.79 -14.82
C VAL A 42 -36.55 2.66 -15.97
N ILE A 43 -36.53 3.98 -15.74
CA ILE A 43 -35.81 4.92 -16.59
C ILE A 43 -34.42 5.10 -15.99
N GLU A 44 -33.40 4.67 -16.71
CA GLU A 44 -32.00 4.76 -16.31
C GLU A 44 -31.35 5.99 -16.95
N ALA A 45 -31.11 7.02 -16.15
CA ALA A 45 -30.46 8.25 -16.61
C ALA A 45 -28.93 8.07 -16.70
N PRO A 46 -28.26 8.63 -17.73
CA PRO A 46 -26.81 8.51 -17.89
C PRO A 46 -26.00 9.20 -16.80
N SER A 47 -26.59 10.18 -16.10
CA SER A 47 -25.93 10.91 -15.01
C SER A 47 -26.93 11.39 -13.94
N PRO A 48 -26.47 11.63 -12.69
CA PRO A 48 -27.32 12.20 -11.64
C PRO A 48 -27.84 13.61 -11.95
N GLU A 49 -27.11 14.41 -12.73
CA GLU A 49 -27.53 15.74 -13.15
C GLU A 49 -28.70 15.68 -14.12
N MET A 50 -28.62 14.79 -15.13
CA MET A 50 -29.73 14.54 -16.04
C MET A 50 -30.93 13.96 -15.28
N ALA A 51 -30.73 13.02 -14.33
CA ALA A 51 -31.83 12.47 -13.54
C ALA A 51 -32.60 13.55 -12.76
N ARG A 52 -31.92 14.56 -12.21
CA ARG A 52 -32.59 15.68 -11.53
C ARG A 52 -33.45 16.50 -12.49
N GLN A 53 -32.96 16.70 -13.71
CA GLN A 53 -33.65 17.44 -14.77
C GLN A 53 -34.79 16.61 -15.43
N MET A 54 -34.77 15.29 -15.27
CA MET A 54 -35.74 14.35 -15.86
C MET A 54 -36.91 13.97 -14.93
N SER A 55 -37.01 14.60 -13.76
CA SER A 55 -38.14 14.42 -12.84
C SER A 55 -39.49 14.75 -13.51
N THR A 56 -39.54 15.84 -14.27
CA THR A 56 -40.72 16.23 -15.07
C THR A 56 -40.99 15.22 -16.19
N LEU A 57 -39.95 14.69 -16.84
CA LEU A 57 -40.10 13.70 -17.91
C LEU A 57 -40.67 12.39 -17.37
N ARG A 58 -40.23 11.92 -16.20
CA ARG A 58 -40.81 10.74 -15.53
C ARG A 58 -42.32 10.89 -15.38
N GLN A 59 -42.80 12.05 -14.93
CA GLN A 59 -44.22 12.30 -14.75
C GLN A 59 -44.98 12.31 -16.09
N ILE A 60 -44.41 12.92 -17.12
CA ILE A 60 -44.98 12.94 -18.48
C ILE A 60 -45.12 11.51 -19.01
N VAL A 61 -44.06 10.72 -18.88
CA VAL A 61 -44.01 9.32 -19.30
C VAL A 61 -45.01 8.46 -18.54
N GLU A 62 -45.09 8.61 -17.22
CA GLU A 62 -46.05 7.90 -16.37
C GLU A 62 -47.50 8.21 -16.79
N ASN A 63 -47.80 9.48 -17.04
CA ASN A 63 -49.13 9.91 -17.49
C ASN A 63 -49.46 9.39 -18.90
N ALA A 64 -48.50 9.43 -19.82
CA ALA A 64 -48.68 8.92 -21.18
C ALA A 64 -48.95 7.42 -21.21
N VAL A 65 -48.25 6.64 -20.38
CA VAL A 65 -48.47 5.20 -20.24
C VAL A 65 -49.80 4.90 -19.54
N ARG A 66 -50.18 5.70 -18.53
CA ARG A 66 -51.47 5.55 -17.82
C ARG A 66 -52.68 5.80 -18.71
N ALA A 67 -52.55 6.64 -19.74
CA ALA A 67 -53.61 6.94 -20.69
C ALA A 67 -53.85 5.82 -21.74
N LEU A 68 -53.03 4.76 -21.76
CA LEU A 68 -53.19 3.67 -22.71
C LEU A 68 -54.38 2.76 -22.32
N PRO A 69 -55.21 2.32 -23.29
CA PRO A 69 -56.29 1.38 -23.03
C PRO A 69 -55.79 0.09 -22.38
N GLY A 70 -56.42 -0.30 -21.27
CA GLY A 70 -56.08 -1.52 -20.53
C GLY A 70 -55.01 -1.35 -19.46
N VAL A 71 -54.52 -0.13 -19.19
CA VAL A 71 -53.63 0.17 -18.06
C VAL A 71 -54.43 0.59 -16.82
N SER A 72 -54.30 -0.15 -15.73
CA SER A 72 -54.89 0.15 -14.42
C SER A 72 -53.88 0.79 -13.46
N GLU A 73 -52.59 0.47 -13.59
CA GLU A 73 -51.54 0.97 -12.69
C GLU A 73 -50.23 1.17 -13.47
N VAL A 74 -49.50 2.25 -13.14
CA VAL A 74 -48.18 2.54 -13.70
C VAL A 74 -47.22 2.86 -12.57
N SER A 75 -46.09 2.15 -12.52
CA SER A 75 -44.98 2.44 -11.61
C SER A 75 -43.70 2.64 -12.42
N VAL A 76 -43.28 3.89 -12.54
CA VAL A 76 -42.01 4.26 -13.18
C VAL A 76 -41.01 4.62 -12.09
N VAL A 77 -39.81 4.03 -12.11
CA VAL A 77 -38.71 4.40 -11.21
C VAL A 77 -37.62 5.08 -12.04
N LEU A 78 -37.16 6.26 -11.62
CA LEU A 78 -36.03 6.94 -12.23
C LEU A 78 -34.77 6.65 -11.40
N THR A 79 -33.77 6.03 -12.02
CA THR A 79 -32.48 5.73 -11.39
C THR A 79 -31.35 6.39 -12.16
N ALA A 80 -30.30 6.83 -11.47
CA ALA A 80 -29.04 7.21 -12.09
C ALA A 80 -27.95 6.29 -11.54
N HIS A 81 -27.06 5.81 -12.40
CA HIS A 81 -25.84 5.19 -11.92
C HIS A 81 -24.94 6.25 -11.29
N GLN A 82 -24.98 6.33 -9.96
CA GLN A 82 -23.85 6.82 -9.20
C GLN A 82 -22.93 5.61 -8.98
N GLN A 83 -22.00 5.37 -9.91
CA GLN A 83 -20.73 4.84 -9.42
C GLN A 83 -20.12 5.99 -8.64
N GLU A 84 -20.47 6.12 -7.35
CA GLU A 84 -19.57 6.78 -6.41
C GLU A 84 -18.29 5.96 -6.46
N ARG A 85 -17.38 6.35 -7.35
CA ARG A 85 -16.01 5.87 -7.28
C ARG A 85 -15.57 6.26 -5.88
N PRO A 86 -15.18 5.29 -5.03
CA PRO A 86 -14.66 5.64 -3.70
C PRO A 86 -13.60 6.72 -3.88
N PRO A 87 -13.55 7.73 -2.99
CA PRO A 87 -12.63 8.84 -3.12
C PRO A 87 -11.23 8.30 -3.42
N GLN A 88 -10.72 8.63 -4.61
CA GLN A 88 -9.43 8.10 -5.05
C GLN A 88 -8.33 8.86 -4.32
N ILE A 89 -7.51 8.12 -3.56
CA ILE A 89 -6.30 8.64 -2.93
C ILE A 89 -5.38 9.15 -4.04
N LYS A 90 -5.19 10.46 -4.16
CA LYS A 90 -4.16 11.04 -5.02
C LYS A 90 -2.83 10.96 -4.27
N VAL A 91 -1.90 10.15 -4.77
CA VAL A 91 -0.58 9.95 -4.19
C VAL A 91 0.42 10.86 -4.89
N GLY A 92 1.32 11.49 -4.14
CA GLY A 92 2.45 12.22 -4.70
C GLY A 92 2.12 13.63 -5.21
N GLY A 93 1.18 14.32 -4.55
CA GLY A 93 1.00 15.77 -4.73
C GLY A 93 2.26 16.55 -4.34
N HIS A 94 2.34 17.83 -4.76
CA HIS A 94 3.41 18.71 -4.29
C HIS A 94 3.37 18.82 -2.76
N PRO A 95 4.53 18.78 -2.08
CA PRO A 95 4.58 18.93 -0.63
C PRO A 95 3.86 20.21 -0.20
N THR A 96 2.86 20.09 0.67
CA THR A 96 2.33 21.26 1.36
C THR A 96 3.38 21.75 2.35
N PRO A 97 3.65 23.05 2.46
CA PRO A 97 4.62 23.57 3.42
C PRO A 97 4.13 23.29 4.84
N GLN A 98 4.66 22.25 5.46
CA GLN A 98 4.49 21.94 6.87
C GLN A 98 5.71 22.37 7.67
N ALA A 99 5.43 22.91 8.86
CA ALA A 99 6.40 23.44 9.80
C ALA A 99 7.05 22.31 10.60
N GLY A 100 8.30 21.97 10.27
CA GLY A 100 9.18 21.12 11.08
C GLY A 100 9.06 19.60 10.84
N PRO A 101 9.93 18.81 11.50
CA PRO A 101 9.83 17.35 11.52
C PRO A 101 8.53 16.89 12.17
N MET A 102 7.93 15.82 11.64
CA MET A 102 6.68 15.23 12.09
C MET A 102 6.94 13.85 12.69
N LYS A 103 6.46 13.63 13.90
CA LYS A 103 6.26 12.28 14.44
C LYS A 103 4.85 11.81 14.02
N PRO A 104 4.71 10.71 13.24
CA PRO A 104 3.40 10.15 12.94
C PRO A 104 2.61 9.94 14.24
N SER A 105 1.32 10.31 14.22
CA SER A 105 0.46 10.17 15.40
C SER A 105 0.42 8.71 15.85
N GLY A 106 0.55 8.48 17.17
CA GLY A 106 0.49 7.15 17.77
C GLY A 106 1.73 6.27 17.56
N VAL A 107 2.80 6.77 16.92
CA VAL A 107 4.02 5.98 16.67
C VAL A 107 5.11 6.35 17.65
N ASP A 108 5.54 5.42 18.52
CA ASP A 108 6.55 5.69 19.55
C ASP A 108 7.96 5.86 18.99
N ARG A 109 8.38 4.95 18.11
CA ARG A 109 9.73 4.90 17.50
C ARG A 109 9.68 4.72 16.00
N ILE A 110 10.66 5.28 15.29
CA ILE A 110 10.83 5.11 13.85
C ILE A 110 12.23 4.56 13.58
N LEU A 111 12.30 3.36 13.02
CA LEU A 111 13.54 2.70 12.63
C LEU A 111 13.69 2.74 11.11
N ALA A 112 14.69 3.46 10.63
CA ALA A 112 15.02 3.49 9.21
C ALA A 112 15.88 2.27 8.84
N ILE A 113 15.45 1.46 7.89
CA ILE A 113 16.26 0.35 7.37
C ILE A 113 16.87 0.80 6.05
N ALA A 114 18.19 0.90 6.01
CA ALA A 114 18.93 1.42 4.87
C ALA A 114 19.94 0.42 4.33
N SER A 115 20.35 0.62 3.08
CA SER A 115 21.49 -0.09 2.49
C SER A 115 22.24 0.83 1.53
N GLY A 116 23.56 0.64 1.44
CA GLY A 116 24.36 1.40 0.48
C GLY A 116 24.07 1.05 -0.98
N LYS A 117 23.71 -0.21 -1.25
CA LYS A 117 23.43 -0.73 -2.60
C LYS A 117 22.15 -1.55 -2.65
N GLY A 118 21.64 -1.74 -3.88
CA GLY A 118 20.56 -2.70 -4.15
C GLY A 118 21.03 -4.15 -4.01
N GLY A 119 20.08 -5.05 -3.72
CA GLY A 119 20.35 -6.50 -3.73
C GLY A 119 20.99 -7.08 -2.47
N VAL A 120 21.25 -6.29 -1.41
CA VAL A 120 21.77 -6.82 -0.12
C VAL A 120 20.71 -7.50 0.75
N GLY A 121 19.45 -7.56 0.29
CA GLY A 121 18.33 -8.13 1.04
C GLY A 121 17.74 -7.23 2.13
N LYS A 122 17.93 -5.91 2.02
CA LYS A 122 17.35 -4.89 2.92
C LYS A 122 15.84 -5.11 3.18
N SER A 123 15.02 -5.20 2.13
CA SER A 123 13.56 -5.38 2.27
C SER A 123 13.17 -6.73 2.89
N THR A 124 13.97 -7.78 2.65
CA THR A 124 13.84 -9.09 3.29
C THR A 124 14.13 -9.00 4.79
N VAL A 125 15.17 -8.25 5.18
CA VAL A 125 15.46 -7.99 6.60
C VAL A 125 14.34 -7.17 7.23
N SER A 126 13.85 -6.12 6.57
CA SER A 126 12.77 -5.25 7.07
C SER A 126 11.48 -6.04 7.37
N SER A 127 11.02 -6.88 6.43
CA SER A 127 9.79 -7.69 6.60
C SER A 127 9.94 -8.72 7.71
N ASN A 128 11.04 -9.49 7.73
CA ASN A 128 11.25 -10.50 8.74
C ASN A 128 11.48 -9.91 10.14
N LEU A 129 12.17 -8.79 10.25
CA LEU A 129 12.32 -8.07 11.52
C LEU A 129 10.96 -7.57 12.04
N ALA A 130 10.12 -7.02 11.16
CA ALA A 130 8.78 -6.57 11.53
C ALA A 130 7.91 -7.71 12.08
N VAL A 131 7.92 -8.87 11.40
CA VAL A 131 7.18 -10.06 11.83
C VAL A 131 7.76 -10.62 13.13
N ALA A 132 9.08 -10.66 13.30
CA ALA A 132 9.71 -11.14 14.53
C ALA A 132 9.36 -10.27 15.75
N LEU A 133 9.35 -8.94 15.59
CA LEU A 133 8.92 -8.00 16.63
C LEU A 133 7.43 -8.17 16.96
N ALA A 134 6.58 -8.35 15.95
CA ALA A 134 5.15 -8.60 16.15
C ALA A 134 4.89 -9.92 16.91
N LYS A 135 5.64 -10.98 16.60
CA LYS A 135 5.60 -12.26 17.35
C LYS A 135 6.02 -12.11 18.81
N GLN A 136 6.85 -11.13 19.14
CA GLN A 136 7.22 -10.77 20.51
C GLN A 136 6.20 -9.85 21.20
N GLY A 137 5.03 -9.62 20.58
CA GLY A 137 3.94 -8.83 21.16
C GLY A 137 4.07 -7.32 20.95
N ARG A 138 5.02 -6.86 20.12
CA ARG A 138 5.13 -5.45 19.75
C ARG A 138 4.06 -5.03 18.75
N ARG A 139 3.58 -3.81 18.88
CA ARG A 139 2.71 -3.16 17.90
C ARG A 139 3.58 -2.58 16.80
N VAL A 140 3.64 -3.25 15.66
CA VAL A 140 4.62 -2.96 14.59
C VAL A 140 3.94 -2.40 13.35
N GLY A 141 4.48 -1.30 12.84
CA GLY A 141 4.21 -0.80 11.49
C GLY A 141 5.38 -1.12 10.55
N LEU A 142 5.07 -1.37 9.28
CA LEU A 142 6.03 -1.47 8.19
C LEU A 142 5.61 -0.54 7.05
N LEU A 143 6.47 0.45 6.77
CA LEU A 143 6.33 1.38 5.65
C LEU A 143 7.36 1.04 4.57
N ASP A 144 6.88 0.69 3.39
CA ASP A 144 7.70 0.54 2.19
C ASP A 144 7.90 1.89 1.50
N ALA A 145 9.10 2.45 1.64
CA ALA A 145 9.49 3.70 1.01
C ALA A 145 10.33 3.50 -0.26
N ASP A 146 10.56 2.25 -0.69
CA ASP A 146 11.25 1.95 -1.96
C ASP A 146 10.27 2.03 -3.14
N ILE A 147 10.00 3.26 -3.55
CA ILE A 147 8.99 3.56 -4.58
C ILE A 147 9.37 3.00 -5.96
N TYR A 148 10.65 2.77 -6.23
CA TYR A 148 11.13 2.28 -7.51
C TYR A 148 11.01 0.77 -7.67
N GLY A 149 11.04 0.04 -6.55
CA GLY A 149 10.94 -1.42 -6.52
C GLY A 149 10.21 -1.90 -5.28
N PRO A 150 8.92 -1.53 -5.09
CA PRO A 150 8.18 -1.89 -3.90
C PRO A 150 8.07 -3.41 -3.82
N SER A 151 8.64 -3.99 -2.77
CA SER A 151 8.73 -5.44 -2.59
C SER A 151 7.94 -5.93 -1.39
N GLN A 152 7.62 -5.04 -0.45
CA GLN A 152 6.94 -5.40 0.79
C GLN A 152 5.52 -5.96 0.58
N PRO A 153 4.67 -5.45 -0.34
CA PRO A 153 3.38 -6.08 -0.64
C PRO A 153 3.50 -7.57 -0.94
N ARG A 154 4.43 -7.92 -1.82
CA ARG A 154 4.70 -9.30 -2.22
C ARG A 154 5.28 -10.11 -1.06
N MET A 155 6.32 -9.62 -0.40
CA MET A 155 7.00 -10.33 0.69
C MET A 155 6.09 -10.60 1.90
N MET A 156 5.11 -9.72 2.13
CA MET A 156 4.14 -9.86 3.20
C MET A 156 2.86 -10.60 2.77
N GLY A 157 2.74 -11.01 1.50
CA GLY A 157 1.55 -11.67 0.98
C GLY A 157 0.30 -10.80 1.04
N ALA A 158 0.47 -9.48 1.03
CA ALA A 158 -0.60 -8.51 1.14
C ALA A 158 -0.96 -7.98 -0.25
N SER A 159 -2.26 -7.96 -0.54
CA SER A 159 -2.80 -7.44 -1.80
C SER A 159 -4.07 -6.65 -1.53
N GLY A 160 -4.39 -5.70 -2.41
CA GLY A 160 -5.55 -4.83 -2.29
C GLY A 160 -5.14 -3.37 -2.33
N ARG A 161 -6.15 -2.49 -2.47
CA ARG A 161 -5.97 -1.04 -2.40
C ARG A 161 -6.34 -0.55 -1.00
N PRO A 162 -5.51 0.29 -0.35
CA PRO A 162 -5.84 0.96 0.89
C PRO A 162 -7.16 1.71 0.74
N ALA A 163 -8.04 1.56 1.72
CA ALA A 163 -9.28 2.31 1.75
C ALA A 163 -9.02 3.72 2.27
N SER A 164 -9.88 4.66 1.91
CA SER A 164 -9.95 5.97 2.57
C SER A 164 -11.41 6.38 2.59
N ALA A 165 -12.02 6.40 3.78
CA ALA A 165 -13.44 6.72 3.92
C ALA A 165 -13.73 8.19 3.61
N ASP A 166 -12.78 9.08 3.95
CA ASP A 166 -12.90 10.53 3.81
C ASP A 166 -12.03 11.12 2.69
N GLY A 167 -11.28 10.27 1.98
CA GLY A 167 -10.31 10.68 0.96
C GLY A 167 -9.06 11.37 1.51
N LYS A 168 -8.88 11.43 2.84
CA LYS A 168 -7.77 12.10 3.52
C LYS A 168 -6.93 11.13 4.32
N ILE A 169 -7.57 10.29 5.14
CA ILE A 169 -6.90 9.29 5.96
C ILE A 169 -6.90 7.96 5.23
N ILE A 170 -5.70 7.39 5.07
CA ILE A 170 -5.46 6.13 4.41
C ILE A 170 -5.49 5.02 5.46
N GLU A 171 -6.38 4.06 5.28
CA GLU A 171 -6.43 2.85 6.10
C GLU A 171 -5.41 1.83 5.58
N PRO A 172 -4.35 1.51 6.35
CA PRO A 172 -3.31 0.58 5.93
C PRO A 172 -3.83 -0.86 5.89
N LEU A 173 -3.09 -1.74 5.21
CA LEU A 173 -3.35 -3.18 5.27
C LEU A 173 -2.72 -3.79 6.52
N ARG A 174 -3.06 -5.05 6.81
CA ARG A 174 -2.44 -5.83 7.88
C ARG A 174 -2.05 -7.21 7.36
N ALA A 175 -0.86 -7.66 7.73
CA ALA A 175 -0.37 -9.00 7.41
C ALA A 175 0.60 -9.46 8.50
N HIS A 176 0.53 -10.73 8.90
CA HIS A 176 1.46 -11.33 9.87
C HIS A 176 1.60 -10.56 11.20
N GLY A 177 0.51 -9.94 11.67
CA GLY A 177 0.50 -9.11 12.88
C GLY A 177 1.11 -7.71 12.72
N VAL A 178 1.48 -7.31 11.50
CA VAL A 178 2.11 -6.03 11.17
C VAL A 178 1.13 -5.13 10.42
N THR A 179 1.03 -3.87 10.83
CA THR A 179 0.34 -2.81 10.06
C THR A 179 1.22 -2.38 8.90
N LEU A 180 0.73 -2.50 7.67
CA LEU A 180 1.55 -2.43 6.46
C LEU A 180 1.04 -1.35 5.51
N MET A 181 1.95 -0.47 5.09
CA MET A 181 1.69 0.49 4.02
C MET A 181 2.83 0.46 3.00
N SER A 182 2.46 0.48 1.72
CA SER A 182 3.38 0.58 0.60
C SER A 182 2.76 1.41 -0.51
N ILE A 183 3.57 2.19 -1.20
CA ILE A 183 3.14 2.85 -2.42
C ILE A 183 2.71 1.84 -3.49
N GLY A 184 3.28 0.62 -3.44
CA GLY A 184 2.97 -0.46 -4.37
C GLY A 184 1.50 -0.85 -4.35
N PHE A 185 0.77 -0.65 -3.24
CA PHE A 185 -0.66 -0.92 -3.20
C PHE A 185 -1.51 0.10 -3.97
N MET A 186 -0.97 1.28 -4.22
CA MET A 186 -1.64 2.37 -4.92
C MET A 186 -1.24 2.44 -6.41
N MET A 187 -0.26 1.64 -6.81
CA MET A 187 0.19 1.53 -8.19
C MET A 187 -0.70 0.54 -8.97
N GLU A 188 -0.97 0.86 -10.23
CA GLU A 188 -1.61 -0.07 -11.15
C GLU A 188 -0.57 -1.04 -11.72
N GLU A 189 -0.86 -2.34 -11.62
CA GLU A 189 -0.01 -3.37 -12.21
C GLU A 189 0.23 -3.10 -13.70
N GLY A 190 1.49 -3.20 -14.13
CA GLY A 190 1.89 -3.02 -15.53
C GLY A 190 2.03 -1.57 -16.01
N LYS A 191 1.70 -0.56 -15.19
CA LYS A 191 1.91 0.85 -15.56
C LYS A 191 3.20 1.41 -14.96
N ALA A 192 4.11 1.82 -15.85
CA ALA A 192 5.29 2.59 -15.45
C ALA A 192 4.87 4.02 -15.07
N VAL A 193 5.04 4.38 -13.79
CA VAL A 193 4.84 5.75 -13.30
C VAL A 193 6.21 6.42 -13.20
N VAL A 194 6.37 7.57 -13.86
CA VAL A 194 7.60 8.37 -13.75
C VAL A 194 7.51 9.24 -12.50
N TRP A 195 8.22 8.83 -11.46
CA TRP A 195 8.28 9.58 -10.21
C TRP A 195 9.32 10.69 -10.29
N ARG A 196 8.90 11.93 -10.00
CA ARG A 196 9.81 13.06 -9.80
C ARG A 196 10.08 13.26 -8.31
N GLY A 197 11.27 13.77 -7.97
CA GLY A 197 11.70 14.01 -6.57
C GLY A 197 10.61 14.60 -5.66
N PRO A 198 9.99 15.75 -6.02
CA PRO A 198 8.92 16.34 -5.20
C PRO A 198 7.71 15.44 -4.96
N MET A 199 7.36 14.58 -5.91
CA MET A 199 6.25 13.63 -5.78
C MET A 199 6.59 12.52 -4.79
N LEU A 200 7.84 12.04 -4.80
CA LEU A 200 8.33 11.04 -3.84
C LEU A 200 8.29 11.60 -2.42
N MET A 201 8.73 12.85 -2.25
CA MET A 201 8.69 13.55 -0.97
C MET A 201 7.25 13.71 -0.47
N GLY A 202 6.32 14.15 -1.34
CA GLY A 202 4.92 14.29 -1.00
C GLY A 202 4.26 12.95 -0.64
N ALA A 203 4.58 11.88 -1.39
CA ALA A 203 4.09 10.53 -1.10
C ALA A 203 4.60 10.02 0.25
N LEU A 204 5.89 10.21 0.55
CA LEU A 204 6.44 9.82 1.86
C LEU A 204 5.78 10.60 3.00
N GLN A 205 5.61 11.91 2.86
CA GLN A 205 4.93 12.74 3.86
C GLN A 205 3.48 12.31 4.07
N GLN A 206 2.77 11.98 3.00
CA GLN A 206 1.42 11.44 3.07
C GLN A 206 1.39 10.08 3.79
N MET A 207 2.32 9.17 3.49
CA MET A 207 2.38 7.88 4.17
C MET A 207 2.76 7.99 5.66
N LEU A 208 3.53 9.01 6.04
CA LEU A 208 3.87 9.27 7.44
C LEU A 208 2.74 9.99 8.20
N GLY A 209 2.10 10.98 7.58
CA GLY A 209 1.17 11.89 8.27
C GLY A 209 -0.32 11.63 8.02
N GLN A 210 -0.67 10.87 6.98
CA GLN A 210 -2.07 10.65 6.56
C GLN A 210 -2.46 9.17 6.54
N VAL A 211 -1.62 8.28 7.04
CA VAL A 211 -1.98 6.87 7.25
C VAL A 211 -2.44 6.68 8.68
N ASN A 212 -3.53 5.96 8.85
CA ASN A 212 -4.02 5.54 10.16
C ASN A 212 -3.17 4.39 10.72
N TRP A 213 -1.99 4.73 11.24
CA TRP A 213 -1.08 3.75 11.85
C TRP A 213 -1.63 3.14 13.15
N GLY A 214 -2.58 3.82 13.81
CA GLY A 214 -3.01 3.50 15.16
C GLY A 214 -1.87 3.73 16.17
N GLU A 215 -1.83 2.90 17.21
CA GLU A 215 -0.78 2.96 18.22
C GLU A 215 0.29 1.90 17.93
N LEU A 216 1.53 2.34 17.68
CA LEU A 216 2.68 1.50 17.35
C LEU A 216 3.82 1.73 18.33
N ASP A 217 4.44 0.64 18.81
CA ASP A 217 5.69 0.69 19.57
C ASP A 217 6.87 1.05 18.65
N VAL A 218 6.78 0.63 17.38
CA VAL A 218 7.81 0.85 16.36
C VAL A 218 7.22 0.86 14.95
N LEU A 219 7.63 1.84 14.15
CA LEU A 219 7.44 1.90 12.70
C LEU A 219 8.77 1.64 12.01
N ILE A 220 8.85 0.53 11.27
CA ILE A 220 9.98 0.19 10.41
C ILE A 220 9.77 0.85 9.05
N VAL A 221 10.75 1.63 8.58
CA VAL A 221 10.72 2.28 7.27
C VAL A 221 11.77 1.64 6.37
N ASP A 222 11.32 0.87 5.37
CA ASP A 222 12.18 0.25 4.38
C ASP A 222 12.55 1.26 3.29
N LEU A 223 13.75 1.83 3.37
CA LEU A 223 14.21 2.89 2.47
C LEU A 223 14.61 2.35 1.10
N PRO A 224 14.64 3.14 0.02
CA PRO A 224 15.30 2.73 -1.21
C PRO A 224 16.82 2.53 -1.00
N PRO A 225 17.52 1.80 -1.89
CA PRO A 225 18.97 1.67 -1.79
C PRO A 225 19.68 3.02 -2.03
N GLY A 226 20.89 3.15 -1.47
CA GLY A 226 21.75 4.32 -1.65
C GLY A 226 21.48 5.43 -0.63
N THR A 227 21.80 6.67 -1.02
CA THR A 227 21.76 7.87 -0.17
C THR A 227 21.00 9.01 -0.85
N GLY A 228 19.78 8.73 -1.30
CA GLY A 228 18.97 9.63 -2.13
C GLY A 228 18.01 10.53 -1.34
N ASP A 229 17.12 11.20 -2.09
CA ASP A 229 16.19 12.20 -1.56
C ASP A 229 15.17 11.63 -0.55
N VAL A 230 14.81 10.35 -0.65
CA VAL A 230 13.84 9.72 0.26
C VAL A 230 14.42 9.62 1.67
N GLN A 231 15.68 9.21 1.80
CA GLN A 231 16.40 9.11 3.05
C GLN A 231 16.57 10.48 3.70
N LEU A 232 16.98 11.48 2.90
CA LEU A 232 17.09 12.88 3.31
C LEU A 232 15.74 13.40 3.83
N THR A 233 14.67 13.16 3.06
CA THR A 233 13.33 13.61 3.41
C THR A 233 12.84 12.96 4.69
N LEU A 234 13.03 11.64 4.87
CA LEU A 234 12.65 10.96 6.11
C LEU A 234 13.34 11.61 7.32
N CYS A 235 14.66 11.78 7.28
CA CYS A 235 15.42 12.31 8.42
C CYS A 235 15.13 13.81 8.69
N GLN A 236 14.82 14.60 7.65
CA GLN A 236 14.50 16.02 7.81
C GLN A 236 13.05 16.27 8.21
N ARG A 237 12.13 15.38 7.83
CA ARG A 237 10.68 15.55 7.98
C ARG A 237 10.09 14.65 9.04
N SER A 238 10.87 13.78 9.67
CA SER A 238 10.39 12.96 10.78
C SER A 238 11.42 12.78 11.88
N GLU A 239 10.92 12.52 13.09
CA GLU A 239 11.75 12.23 14.25
C GLU A 239 12.20 10.76 14.22
N VAL A 240 13.22 10.49 13.40
CA VAL A 240 13.79 9.15 13.27
C VAL A 240 14.55 8.77 14.54
N THR A 241 14.18 7.65 15.16
CA THR A 241 14.84 7.14 16.37
C THR A 241 16.27 6.68 16.07
N GLY A 242 16.45 6.05 14.91
CA GLY A 242 17.76 5.72 14.38
C GLY A 242 17.69 4.82 13.15
N ALA A 243 18.86 4.52 12.59
CA ALA A 243 19.00 3.72 11.39
C ALA A 243 19.66 2.37 11.65
N LEU A 244 19.16 1.33 10.99
CA LEU A 244 19.78 0.01 10.85
C LEU A 244 20.31 -0.11 9.43
N VAL A 245 21.61 -0.40 9.29
CA VAL A 245 22.26 -0.48 7.98
C VAL A 245 22.50 -1.95 7.61
N VAL A 246 21.89 -2.38 6.52
CA VAL A 246 22.03 -3.74 5.99
C VAL A 246 23.13 -3.75 4.91
N SER A 247 24.05 -4.69 5.02
CA SER A 247 25.12 -4.91 4.03
C SER A 247 25.42 -6.39 3.87
N THR A 248 26.25 -6.73 2.88
CA THR A 248 26.84 -8.07 2.71
C THR A 248 28.36 -8.01 2.98
N PRO A 249 29.04 -9.16 3.22
CA PRO A 249 30.47 -9.18 3.56
C PRO A 249 31.42 -8.66 2.45
N GLN A 250 30.91 -8.41 1.25
CA GLN A 250 31.72 -8.03 0.09
C GLN A 250 32.27 -6.62 0.21
N ASP A 251 33.54 -6.42 -0.17
CA ASP A 251 34.22 -5.11 -0.10
C ASP A 251 33.45 -3.99 -0.81
N VAL A 252 32.86 -4.27 -1.97
CA VAL A 252 32.06 -3.28 -2.72
C VAL A 252 30.81 -2.86 -1.94
N ALA A 253 30.15 -3.80 -1.24
CA ALA A 253 29.00 -3.50 -0.40
C ALA A 253 29.38 -2.61 0.80
N LEU A 254 30.56 -2.84 1.38
CA LEU A 254 31.06 -2.09 2.53
C LEU A 254 31.33 -0.62 2.19
N ILE A 255 31.85 -0.33 0.99
CA ILE A 255 32.05 1.05 0.53
C ILE A 255 30.72 1.81 0.51
N ASP A 256 29.65 1.19 0.03
CA ASP A 256 28.36 1.86 -0.02
C ASP A 256 27.68 1.94 1.35
N ALA A 257 27.89 0.94 2.23
CA ALA A 257 27.43 1.01 3.61
C ALA A 257 28.05 2.21 4.36
N ARG A 258 29.34 2.51 4.12
CA ARG A 258 30.00 3.71 4.67
C ARG A 258 29.31 5.00 4.25
N LYS A 259 28.95 5.13 2.97
CA LYS A 259 28.21 6.30 2.46
C LYS A 259 26.87 6.45 3.16
N ALA A 260 26.14 5.35 3.35
CA ALA A 260 24.87 5.36 4.07
C ALA A 260 25.04 5.83 5.52
N ILE A 261 26.06 5.35 6.23
CA ILE A 261 26.34 5.76 7.61
C ILE A 261 26.75 7.24 7.68
N ASP A 262 27.61 7.70 6.77
CA ASP A 262 28.05 9.10 6.69
C ASP A 262 26.88 10.06 6.40
N MET A 263 25.95 9.64 5.54
CA MET A 263 24.71 10.37 5.30
C MET A 263 23.88 10.52 6.59
N PHE A 264 23.66 9.43 7.34
CA PHE A 264 22.91 9.51 8.61
C PHE A 264 23.62 10.37 9.65
N ALA A 265 24.95 10.29 9.74
CA ALA A 265 25.74 11.15 10.61
C ALA A 265 25.58 12.64 10.23
N THR A 266 25.63 12.96 8.95
CA THR A 266 25.39 14.32 8.44
C THR A 266 23.99 14.82 8.78
N LEU A 267 22.99 13.92 8.73
CA LEU A 267 21.60 14.20 9.08
C LEU A 267 21.32 14.11 10.59
N LYS A 268 22.36 13.91 11.42
CA LYS A 268 22.27 13.77 12.89
C LYS A 268 21.31 12.65 13.33
N THR A 269 21.14 11.63 12.49
CA THR A 269 20.35 10.44 12.81
C THR A 269 21.31 9.35 13.29
N PRO A 270 21.11 8.78 14.50
CA PRO A 270 22.04 7.78 15.04
C PRO A 270 21.93 6.48 14.25
N VAL A 271 23.07 5.90 13.89
CA VAL A 271 23.12 4.52 13.38
C VAL A 271 23.16 3.58 14.58
N LEU A 272 22.09 2.83 14.79
CA LEU A 272 21.91 1.95 15.95
C LEU A 272 22.68 0.64 15.78
N GLY A 273 22.96 0.26 14.54
CA GLY A 273 23.82 -0.88 14.27
C GLY A 273 23.81 -1.34 12.81
N LEU A 274 24.70 -2.29 12.54
CA LEU A 274 24.89 -2.95 11.27
C LEU A 274 24.33 -4.36 11.29
N ILE A 275 23.76 -4.80 10.17
CA ILE A 275 23.29 -6.16 9.94
C ILE A 275 24.04 -6.72 8.74
N GLU A 276 24.79 -7.81 8.96
CA GLU A 276 25.46 -8.55 7.89
C GLU A 276 24.51 -9.60 7.35
N ASN A 277 23.89 -9.33 6.21
CA ASN A 277 23.05 -10.29 5.51
C ASN A 277 23.87 -11.16 4.55
N MET A 278 23.38 -12.36 4.24
CA MET A 278 24.07 -13.34 3.40
C MET A 278 25.53 -13.58 3.86
N SER A 279 25.73 -13.62 5.18
CA SER A 279 27.03 -13.69 5.84
C SER A 279 27.81 -14.97 5.56
N MET A 280 27.08 -16.07 5.32
CA MET A 280 27.60 -17.42 5.13
C MET A 280 26.49 -18.35 4.60
N PHE A 281 26.82 -19.48 3.97
CA PHE A 281 25.87 -20.54 3.56
C PHE A 281 26.11 -21.85 4.33
N VAL A 282 25.09 -22.35 5.05
CA VAL A 282 25.17 -23.63 5.78
C VAL A 282 24.65 -24.71 4.85
N CYS A 283 25.49 -25.67 4.46
CA CYS A 283 25.06 -26.78 3.63
C CYS A 283 24.03 -27.63 4.40
N PRO A 284 22.78 -27.77 3.91
CA PRO A 284 21.75 -28.53 4.62
C PRO A 284 22.07 -30.02 4.72
N SER A 285 22.89 -30.55 3.82
CA SER A 285 23.21 -31.99 3.76
C SER A 285 24.36 -32.41 4.68
N CYS A 286 25.32 -31.51 4.96
CA CYS A 286 26.53 -31.85 5.73
C CYS A 286 26.90 -30.86 6.83
N GLY A 287 26.17 -29.74 6.97
CA GLY A 287 26.42 -28.71 7.97
C GLY A 287 27.65 -27.84 7.72
N ALA A 288 28.39 -28.06 6.61
CA ALA A 288 29.56 -27.25 6.28
C ALA A 288 29.18 -25.79 6.02
N GLU A 289 29.98 -24.87 6.54
CA GLU A 289 29.81 -23.43 6.35
C GLU A 289 30.65 -22.94 5.17
N HIS A 290 30.04 -22.15 4.29
CA HIS A 290 30.68 -21.59 3.12
C HIS A 290 30.53 -20.07 3.06
N ALA A 291 31.65 -19.36 3.06
CA ALA A 291 31.70 -17.90 2.92
C ALA A 291 31.58 -17.47 1.46
N ILE A 292 30.43 -17.73 0.81
CA ILE A 292 30.21 -17.49 -0.64
C ILE A 292 30.55 -16.05 -1.05
N PHE A 293 30.28 -15.09 -0.16
CA PHE A 293 30.48 -13.67 -0.41
C PHE A 293 31.59 -13.05 0.44
N GLY A 294 32.44 -13.87 1.04
CA GLY A 294 33.36 -13.47 2.13
C GLY A 294 32.69 -13.63 3.50
N HIS A 295 33.44 -13.31 4.56
CA HIS A 295 32.98 -13.43 5.94
C HIS A 295 33.56 -12.32 6.80
N GLY A 296 32.75 -11.75 7.69
CA GLY A 296 33.20 -10.81 8.72
C GLY A 296 33.54 -9.40 8.23
N GLY A 297 33.28 -9.08 6.96
CA GLY A 297 33.56 -7.76 6.40
C GLY A 297 32.75 -6.65 7.09
N VAL A 298 31.47 -6.90 7.37
CA VAL A 298 30.62 -5.94 8.08
C VAL A 298 30.99 -5.87 9.56
N LYS A 299 31.40 -7.00 10.16
CA LYS A 299 31.90 -7.02 11.54
C LYS A 299 33.13 -6.13 11.71
N ALA A 300 34.14 -6.30 10.86
CA ALA A 300 35.36 -5.49 10.89
C ALA A 300 35.04 -4.00 10.67
N GLU A 301 34.10 -3.70 9.75
CA GLU A 301 33.67 -2.33 9.51
C GLU A 301 32.91 -1.73 10.69
N ALA A 302 32.04 -2.51 11.34
CA ALA A 302 31.31 -2.10 12.53
C ALA A 302 32.27 -1.72 13.67
N GLU A 303 33.28 -2.57 13.92
CA GLU A 303 34.35 -2.31 14.89
C GLU A 303 35.14 -1.04 14.53
N ARG A 304 35.52 -0.88 13.26
CA ARG A 304 36.26 0.30 12.77
C ARG A 304 35.49 1.61 12.97
N MET A 305 34.17 1.57 12.84
CA MET A 305 33.29 2.74 12.94
C MET A 305 32.75 2.97 14.35
N GLY A 306 33.00 2.05 15.29
CA GLY A 306 32.43 2.12 16.63
C GLY A 306 30.90 1.94 16.66
N VAL A 307 30.35 1.21 15.70
CA VAL A 307 28.91 0.95 15.56
C VAL A 307 28.63 -0.52 15.91
N PRO A 308 27.54 -0.87 16.63
CA PRO A 308 27.25 -2.26 16.96
C PRO A 308 26.98 -3.14 15.74
N LEU A 309 27.49 -4.37 15.74
CA LEU A 309 27.00 -5.43 14.85
C LEU A 309 25.81 -6.12 15.53
N LEU A 310 24.62 -6.03 14.94
CA LEU A 310 23.38 -6.52 15.55
C LEU A 310 23.08 -7.97 15.19
N ALA A 311 23.39 -8.37 13.96
CA ALA A 311 23.16 -9.72 13.49
C ALA A 311 24.07 -10.05 12.30
N GLN A 312 24.37 -11.34 12.18
CA GLN A 312 24.89 -11.98 10.98
C GLN A 312 23.86 -13.03 10.55
N LEU A 313 23.24 -12.80 9.40
CA LEU A 313 22.18 -13.65 8.87
C LEU A 313 22.77 -14.50 7.74
N PRO A 314 22.70 -15.84 7.80
CA PRO A 314 23.18 -16.68 6.71
C PRO A 314 22.29 -16.53 5.46
N ILE A 315 22.82 -16.92 4.31
CA ILE A 315 21.99 -17.13 3.12
C ILE A 315 21.20 -18.42 3.34
N ASP A 316 19.90 -18.33 3.11
CA ASP A 316 18.96 -19.38 3.47
C ASP A 316 17.87 -19.50 2.40
N LEU A 317 17.55 -20.76 2.06
CA LEU A 317 16.58 -21.06 1.00
C LEU A 317 15.16 -20.76 1.44
N ASP A 318 14.83 -21.03 2.71
CA ASP A 318 13.48 -20.84 3.25
C ASP A 318 13.13 -19.35 3.33
N THR A 319 14.12 -18.51 3.64
CA THR A 319 14.00 -17.04 3.57
C THR A 319 13.61 -16.57 2.17
N ARG A 320 14.24 -17.13 1.12
CA ARG A 320 13.93 -16.81 -0.28
C ARG A 320 12.53 -17.31 -0.67
N LEU A 321 12.20 -18.57 -0.33
CA LEU A 321 10.91 -19.19 -0.62
C LEU A 321 9.76 -18.45 0.08
N GLY A 322 9.93 -18.12 1.37
CA GLY A 322 8.96 -17.39 2.17
C GLY A 322 8.69 -15.99 1.62
N GLY A 323 9.75 -15.26 1.26
CA GLY A 323 9.60 -13.96 0.61
C GLY A 323 8.84 -14.01 -0.71
N ASP A 324 9.07 -15.04 -1.53
CA ASP A 324 8.34 -15.22 -2.79
C ASP A 324 6.88 -15.63 -2.59
N ALA A 325 6.61 -16.43 -1.57
CA ALA A 325 5.29 -16.94 -1.21
C ALA A 325 4.47 -15.96 -0.36
N GLY A 326 5.04 -14.82 0.05
CA GLY A 326 4.38 -13.82 0.87
C GLY A 326 4.23 -14.20 2.34
N THR A 327 5.04 -15.13 2.83
CA THR A 327 5.10 -15.55 4.22
C THR A 327 6.54 -15.43 4.71
N PRO A 328 6.92 -14.31 5.35
CA PRO A 328 8.29 -14.12 5.84
C PRO A 328 8.72 -15.29 6.74
N VAL A 329 9.96 -15.76 6.61
CA VAL A 329 10.47 -16.93 7.37
C VAL A 329 10.34 -16.74 8.88
N ALA A 330 10.42 -15.50 9.37
CA ALA A 330 10.20 -15.16 10.77
C ALA A 330 8.79 -15.49 11.28
N ALA A 331 7.80 -15.63 10.41
CA ALA A 331 6.45 -16.07 10.77
C ALA A 331 6.44 -17.52 11.28
N GLY A 332 7.26 -18.38 10.67
CA GLY A 332 7.40 -19.78 11.02
C GLY A 332 8.39 -20.04 12.16
N ASP A 333 8.94 -21.24 12.15
CA ASP A 333 9.93 -21.73 13.12
C ASP A 333 11.22 -22.15 12.40
N GLY A 334 12.29 -22.39 13.16
CA GLY A 334 13.56 -22.87 12.64
C GLY A 334 14.70 -21.86 12.73
N PRO A 335 15.92 -22.22 12.27
CA PRO A 335 17.13 -21.47 12.56
C PRO A 335 17.08 -20.00 12.10
N MET A 336 16.48 -19.73 10.95
CA MET A 336 16.34 -18.36 10.45
C MET A 336 15.26 -17.55 11.16
N ALA A 337 14.14 -18.18 11.51
CA ALA A 337 13.12 -17.52 12.33
C ALA A 337 13.70 -17.13 13.69
N GLU A 338 14.48 -18.02 14.31
CA GLU A 338 15.20 -17.75 15.55
C GLU A 338 16.27 -16.66 15.41
N ALA A 339 16.98 -16.61 14.28
CA ALA A 339 17.96 -15.55 14.02
C ALA A 339 17.29 -14.16 13.99
N TYR A 340 16.15 -14.03 13.33
CA TYR A 340 15.35 -12.80 13.36
C TYR A 340 14.74 -12.53 14.74
N ALA A 341 14.31 -13.56 15.48
CA ALA A 341 13.83 -13.41 16.85
C ALA A 341 14.92 -12.86 17.79
N ARG A 342 16.16 -13.34 17.69
CA ARG A 342 17.30 -12.81 18.47
C ARG A 342 17.61 -11.35 18.12
N LEU A 343 17.56 -11.00 16.82
CA LEU A 343 17.72 -9.61 16.39
C LEU A 343 16.62 -8.72 16.99
N ALA A 344 15.37 -9.13 16.90
CA ALA A 344 14.22 -8.42 17.47
C ALA A 344 14.34 -8.28 19.00
N GLU A 345 14.72 -9.35 19.71
CA GLU A 345 14.92 -9.35 21.16
C GLU A 345 16.01 -8.34 21.58
N GLY A 346 17.11 -8.28 20.82
CA GLY A 346 18.18 -7.32 21.04
C GLY A 346 17.70 -5.86 20.98
N LEU A 347 16.86 -5.53 19.99
CA LEU A 347 16.27 -4.20 19.85
C LEU A 347 15.27 -3.90 20.97
N VAL A 348 14.43 -4.87 21.32
CA VAL A 348 13.46 -4.75 22.43
C VAL A 348 14.16 -4.50 23.76
N ARG A 349 15.16 -5.32 24.09
CA ARG A 349 15.93 -5.18 25.34
C ARG A 349 16.72 -3.87 25.39
N GLY A 350 17.17 -3.39 24.23
CA GLY A 350 17.82 -2.09 24.08
C GLY A 350 16.86 -0.90 24.17
N GLY A 351 15.55 -1.13 24.29
CA GLY A 351 14.54 -0.07 24.31
C GLY A 351 14.40 0.66 22.97
N LEU A 352 14.74 0.00 21.86
CA LEU A 352 14.68 0.50 20.48
C LEU A 352 13.43 0.02 19.73
N ALA A 353 12.72 -0.97 20.26
CA ALA A 353 11.48 -1.53 19.72
C ALA A 353 10.58 -2.10 20.82
#